data_AF-A0A072TMH1-F1
#
_entry.id   AF-A0A072TMH1-F1
#
_cell.length_a   1.000
_cell.length_b   1.000
_cell.length_c   1.000
_cell.angle_alpha   90.00
_cell.angle_beta   90.00
_cell.angle_gamma   90.00
#
_symmetry.space_group_name_H-M   'P 1'
#
loop_
_entity.id
_entity.type
_entity.pdbx_description
1 polymer ?
#
loop_
_entity_poly.entity_id
_entity_poly.type
_entity_poly.pdbx_seq_one_letter_code
_entity_poly.pdbx_strand_id
1 'polypeptide(L)' 'MERETLLGLSFFLFVLLATQEAVVQIEGCEKKSPDFVGPCVGPILSQNCDFICKHGQVALPGGSCKNGECMCVC' A
#
# COMPACT_ATOMS: atom_id res chain seq x y z
N MET A 1 -44.65 -18.84 -3.97
CA MET A 1 -43.31 -19.41 -4.15
C MET A 1 -42.30 -18.42 -4.74
N GLU A 2 -42.70 -17.18 -5.07
CA GLU A 2 -41.84 -16.19 -5.76
C GLU A 2 -41.09 -15.24 -4.81
N ARG A 3 -41.57 -15.10 -3.56
CA ARG A 3 -40.96 -14.23 -2.54
C ARG A 3 -39.68 -14.81 -1.96
N GLU A 4 -39.61 -16.13 -1.82
CA GLU A 4 -38.48 -16.83 -1.20
C GLU A 4 -37.27 -16.90 -2.14
N THR A 5 -37.52 -17.06 -3.44
CA THR A 5 -36.49 -17.00 -4.50
C THR A 5 -35.88 -15.62 -4.65
N LEU A 6 -36.67 -14.55 -4.47
CA LEU A 6 -36.19 -13.17 -4.56
C LEU A 6 -35.24 -12.80 -3.41
N LEU A 7 -35.52 -13.31 -2.20
CA LEU A 7 -34.67 -13.16 -1.01
C LEU A 7 -33.37 -13.97 -1.13
N GLY A 8 -33.42 -15.16 -1.72
CA GLY A 8 -32.22 -15.97 -1.98
C GLY A 8 -31.29 -15.32 -3.01
N LEU A 9 -31.85 -14.76 -4.09
CA LEU A 9 -31.07 -14.09 -5.14
C LEU A 9 -30.40 -12.81 -4.65
N SER A 10 -31.08 -12.01 -3.83
CA SER A 10 -30.49 -10.81 -3.26
C SER A 10 -29.33 -11.15 -2.33
N PHE A 11 -29.47 -12.18 -1.49
CA PHE A 11 -28.39 -12.63 -0.62
C PHE A 11 -27.16 -13.11 -1.41
N PHE A 12 -27.36 -13.85 -2.51
CA PHE A 12 -26.28 -14.27 -3.40
C PHE A 12 -25.55 -13.09 -4.04
N LEU A 13 -26.27 -12.05 -4.45
CA LEU A 13 -25.67 -10.83 -4.99
C LEU A 13 -24.81 -10.08 -3.95
N PHE A 14 -25.26 -10.02 -2.69
CA PHE A 14 -24.47 -9.40 -1.61
C PHE A 14 -23.17 -10.17 -1.34
N VAL A 15 -23.21 -11.51 -1.35
CA VAL A 15 -22.01 -12.35 -1.18
C VAL A 15 -21.03 -12.15 -2.35
N LEU A 16 -21.53 -12.09 -3.59
CA LEU A 16 -20.69 -11.83 -4.77
C LEU A 16 -20.05 -10.43 -4.74
N LEU A 17 -20.76 -9.41 -4.25
CA LEU A 17 -20.19 -8.08 -4.04
C LEU A 17 -19.08 -8.10 -2.98
N ALA A 18 -19.29 -8.78 -1.84
CA ALA A 18 -18.30 -8.87 -0.78
C ALA A 18 -17.01 -9.59 -1.23
N THR A 19 -17.09 -10.52 -2.18
CA THR A 19 -15.91 -11.23 -2.70
C THR A 19 -15.06 -10.42 -3.69
N GLN A 20 -15.57 -9.31 -4.25
CA GLN A 20 -14.80 -8.45 -5.16
C GLN A 20 -13.88 -7.46 -4.43
N GLU A 21 -13.92 -7.41 -3.10
CA GLU A 21 -12.95 -6.66 -2.28
C GLU A 21 -11.64 -7.43 -2.08
N ALA A 22 -11.28 -8.29 -3.04
CA ALA A 22 -9.91 -8.74 -3.19
C ALA A 22 -9.09 -7.52 -3.61
N VAL A 23 -8.66 -6.76 -2.59
CA VAL A 23 -7.69 -5.68 -2.67
C VAL A 23 -6.56 -6.21 -3.55
N VAL A 24 -6.54 -5.77 -4.79
CA VAL A 24 -5.36 -5.88 -5.63
C VAL A 24 -4.32 -5.07 -4.87
N GLN A 25 -3.51 -5.77 -4.07
CA GLN A 25 -2.24 -5.22 -3.63
C GLN A 25 -1.46 -5.08 -4.91
N ILE A 26 -1.61 -3.92 -5.56
CA ILE A 26 -0.69 -3.46 -6.56
C ILE A 26 0.63 -3.51 -5.79
N GLU A 27 1.48 -4.49 -6.11
CA GLU A 27 2.83 -4.55 -5.59
C GLU A 27 3.51 -3.28 -6.10
N GLY A 28 3.34 -2.19 -5.34
CA GLY A 28 3.94 -0.91 -5.63
C GLY A 28 5.43 -1.12 -5.75
N CYS A 29 6.04 -0.47 -6.73
CA CYS A 29 7.47 -0.58 -6.89
C CYS A 29 8.13 0.04 -5.65
N GLU A 30 8.98 -0.74 -4.97
CA GLU A 30 9.76 -0.27 -3.82
C GLU A 30 11.24 -0.46 -4.12
N LYS A 31 12.04 0.60 -3.92
CA LYS A 31 13.49 0.58 -4.09
C LYS A 31 14.19 1.16 -2.87
N LYS A 32 15.22 0.49 -2.37
CA LYS A 32 16.07 1.00 -1.29
C LYS A 32 16.75 2.31 -1.70
N SER A 33 16.68 3.32 -0.82
CA SER A 33 17.38 4.59 -1.02
C SER A 33 18.89 4.39 -0.89
N PRO A 34 19.71 4.81 -1.89
CA PRO A 34 21.16 4.76 -1.79
C PRO A 34 21.72 5.88 -0.89
N ASP A 35 20.96 6.96 -0.68
CA ASP A 35 21.41 8.17 0.01
C ASP A 35 21.08 8.15 1.51
N PHE A 36 20.21 7.22 1.95
CA PHE A 36 19.86 7.08 3.37
C PHE A 36 20.91 6.25 4.11
N VAL A 37 21.57 6.86 5.09
CA VAL A 37 22.64 6.21 5.88
C VAL A 37 22.14 5.88 7.28
N GLY A 38 22.36 4.63 7.70
CA GLY A 38 22.04 4.16 9.05
C GLY A 38 20.65 3.51 9.16
N PRO A 39 20.27 3.08 10.38
CA PRO A 39 19.00 2.39 10.61
C PRO A 39 17.81 3.36 10.47
N CYS A 40 16.84 2.99 9.64
CA CYS A 40 15.58 3.71 9.47
C CYS A 40 14.57 3.21 10.52
N VAL A 41 14.50 3.90 11.67
CA VAL A 41 13.64 3.49 12.79
C VAL A 41 12.92 4.69 13.38
N GLY A 42 11.60 4.58 13.53
CA GLY A 42 10.78 5.61 14.15
C GLY A 42 10.34 6.73 13.20
N PRO A 43 9.46 7.62 13.69
CA PRO A 43 8.71 8.54 12.83
C PRO A 43 9.59 9.64 12.21
N ILE A 44 10.58 10.14 12.94
CA ILE A 44 11.48 11.20 12.45
C ILE A 44 12.32 10.69 11.27
N LEU A 45 12.89 9.50 11.41
CA LEU A 45 13.71 8.89 10.35
C LEU A 45 12.86 8.48 9.14
N SER A 46 11.60 8.09 9.35
CA SER A 46 10.68 7.85 8.23
C SER A 46 10.36 9.12 7.45
N GLN A 47 10.19 10.28 8.13
CA GLN A 47 10.01 11.56 7.45
C GLN A 47 11.27 11.98 6.69
N ASN A 48 12.45 11.74 7.27
CA ASN A 48 13.71 11.98 6.58
C ASN A 48 13.86 11.08 5.34
N CYS A 49 13.49 9.81 5.45
CA CYS A 49 13.44 8.88 4.32
C CYS A 49 12.51 9.40 3.21
N ASP A 50 11.28 9.80 3.56
CA ASP A 50 10.33 10.38 2.61
C ASP A 50 10.87 11.63 1.92
N PHE A 51 11.51 12.53 2.67
CA PHE A 51 12.15 13.72 2.13
C PHE A 51 13.26 13.37 1.13
N ILE A 52 14.14 12.42 1.47
CA ILE A 52 15.22 11.97 0.58
C ILE A 52 14.64 11.33 -0.69
N CYS A 53 13.59 10.52 -0.58
CA CYS A 53 12.97 9.92 -1.77
C CYS A 53 12.34 10.97 -2.68
N LYS A 54 11.71 12.01 -2.12
CA LYS A 54 11.07 13.08 -2.90
C LYS A 54 12.06 14.06 -3.54
N HIS A 55 13.17 14.33 -2.86
CA HIS A 55 14.11 15.40 -3.23
C HIS A 55 15.51 14.92 -3.58
N GLY A 56 15.73 13.59 -3.62
CA GLY A 56 17.01 12.98 -3.99
C GLY A 56 17.28 13.07 -5.50
N GLN A 57 18.26 12.27 -5.96
CA GLN A 57 18.70 12.28 -7.37
C GLN A 57 17.58 11.96 -8.36
N VAL A 58 16.64 11.11 -7.95
CA VAL A 58 15.42 10.81 -8.70
C VAL A 58 14.27 11.20 -7.80
N ALA A 59 13.47 12.19 -8.23
CA ALA A 59 12.29 12.62 -7.51
C ALA A 59 11.24 11.50 -7.57
N LEU A 60 11.15 10.72 -6.49
CA LEU A 60 10.21 9.63 -6.33
C LEU A 60 8.98 10.09 -5.53
N PRO A 61 7.80 9.45 -5.70
CA PRO A 61 6.57 9.84 -5.01
C PRO A 61 6.67 9.94 -3.48
N GLY A 62 7.56 9.17 -2.86
CA GLY A 62 7.78 9.19 -1.42
C GLY A 62 8.58 8.01 -0.93
N GLY A 63 8.65 7.83 0.39
CA GLY A 63 9.32 6.69 0.99
C GLY A 63 8.98 6.48 2.46
N SER A 64 9.30 5.29 2.97
CA SER A 64 9.09 4.95 4.38
C SER A 64 10.15 3.97 4.89
N CYS A 65 10.27 3.89 6.22
CA CYS A 65 11.12 2.89 6.84
C CYS A 65 10.45 1.51 6.80
N LYS A 66 11.11 0.52 6.22
CA LYS A 66 10.68 -0.89 6.18
C LYS A 66 11.85 -1.78 6.58
N ASN A 67 11.67 -2.64 7.57
CA ASN A 67 12.71 -3.55 8.09
C ASN A 67 14.03 -2.85 8.49
N GLY A 68 13.97 -1.61 8.97
CA GLY A 68 15.15 -0.83 9.32
C GLY A 68 15.85 -0.15 8.13
N GLU A 69 15.30 -0.25 6.92
CA GLU A 69 15.83 0.36 5.69
C GLU A 69 14.87 1.42 5.16
N CYS A 70 15.41 2.45 4.50
CA CYS A 70 14.60 3.44 3.80
C CYS A 70 14.24 2.92 2.41
N MET A 71 12.94 2.71 2.18
CA MET A 71 12.38 2.25 0.91
C MET A 71 11.62 3.39 0.24
N CYS A 72 12.02 3.76 -0.97
CA CYS A 72 11.33 4.73 -1.81
C CYS A 72 10.31 4.03 -2.72
N VAL A 73 9.18 4.69 -2.95
CA VAL A 73 8.13 4.24 -3.86
C VAL A 73 8.48 4.68 -5.29
N CYS A 74 8.39 3.76 -6.24
CA CYS A 74 8.33 4.01 -7.68
C CYS A 74 6.93 3.62 -8.20
#